data_AF-A0A2V8H964-F1
#
_entry.id   AF-A0A2V8H964-F1
#
_cell.length_a   1.000
_cell.length_b   1.000
_cell.length_c   1.000
_cell.angle_alpha   90.00
_cell.angle_beta   90.00
_cell.angle_gamma   90.00
#
_symmetry.space_group_name_H-M   'P 1'
#
loop_
_entity.id
_entity.type
_entity.pdbx_description
1 polymer ?
#
loop_
_entity_poly.entity_id
_entity_poly.type
_entity_poly.pdbx_seq_one_letter_code
_entity_poly.pdbx_strand_id
1 'polypeptide(L)'
;MTPAGRRLAAAFAAIALILVASWIARRSIESDRRAGMARALTAADAPPGPQPALSLNVNGNRRIEVLPSTPLLFAVSLTNRSDQEVTIGGRLGSWASRVRLTQAETGAALSWSVAPLGRPETIVITANGGGAPGIDVETSGAAVVRSGRVSRMILAASPEAMAGARPGTYVMRAELEQGGLMPWGWRGHLVSAPVTIVVREADRTSNREALEGARSAMSTHYFLAADRPEDARRAALDWSQRDPKNPVPLMLLGDAVAALGRPRAALTIYRAALKVSPRSYEPPALLYDRIVKLSARK
;
A
#
# COMPACT_ATOMS: atom_id res chain seq x y z
N MET A 1 -17.57 14.79 18.51
CA MET A 1 -17.35 14.62 17.05
C MET A 1 -18.69 14.32 16.40
N THR A 2 -19.08 15.08 15.38
CA THR A 2 -20.36 14.87 14.68
C THR A 2 -20.27 13.67 13.71
N PRO A 3 -21.40 13.02 13.37
CA PRO A 3 -21.44 11.93 12.39
C PRO A 3 -20.85 12.31 11.02
N ALA A 4 -20.99 13.58 10.62
CA ALA A 4 -20.37 14.14 9.42
C ALA A 4 -18.84 14.18 9.52
N GLY A 5 -18.28 14.49 10.69
CA GLY A 5 -16.83 14.46 10.93
C GLY A 5 -16.22 13.05 10.82
N ARG A 6 -16.95 12.01 11.26
CA ARG A 6 -16.51 10.60 11.10
C ARG A 6 -16.52 10.13 9.64
N ARG A 7 -17.51 10.56 8.84
CA ARG A 7 -17.56 10.28 7.39
C ARG A 7 -16.48 11.03 6.61
N LEU A 8 -16.11 12.25 7.05
CA LEU A 8 -15.00 13.01 6.48
C LEU A 8 -13.64 12.34 6.74
N ALA A 9 -13.35 11.94 7.98
CA ALA A 9 -12.12 11.25 8.34
C ALA A 9 -11.96 9.95 7.54
N ALA A 10 -13.03 9.15 7.42
CA ALA A 10 -13.04 7.92 6.63
C ALA A 10 -12.78 8.15 5.13
N ALA A 11 -13.31 9.24 4.55
CA ALA A 11 -13.08 9.57 3.13
C ALA A 11 -11.65 10.08 2.86
N PHE A 12 -11.02 10.80 3.81
CA PHE A 12 -9.64 11.27 3.68
C PHE A 12 -8.60 10.19 4.00
N ALA A 13 -8.86 9.35 5.01
CA ALA A 13 -8.09 8.12 5.24
C ALA A 13 -8.16 7.22 4.00
N ALA A 14 -9.34 7.05 3.40
CA ALA A 14 -9.48 6.35 2.13
C ALA A 14 -8.69 7.02 0.99
N ILE A 15 -8.59 8.34 0.89
CA ILE A 15 -7.79 9.01 -0.16
C ILE A 15 -6.29 8.89 0.08
N ALA A 16 -5.80 9.02 1.32
CA ALA A 16 -4.39 8.80 1.64
C ALA A 16 -4.01 7.32 1.45
N LEU A 17 -4.90 6.40 1.83
CA LEU A 17 -4.78 4.98 1.54
C LEU A 17 -4.88 4.74 0.04
N ILE A 18 -5.71 5.45 -0.73
CA ILE A 18 -5.79 5.38 -2.20
C ILE A 18 -4.58 6.04 -2.86
N LEU A 19 -3.88 7.00 -2.27
CA LEU A 19 -2.70 7.65 -2.87
C LEU A 19 -1.42 6.85 -2.57
N VAL A 20 -1.28 6.33 -1.35
CA VAL A 20 -0.25 5.34 -1.00
C VAL A 20 -0.54 4.03 -1.71
N ALA A 21 -1.78 3.56 -1.70
CA ALA A 21 -2.19 2.36 -2.42
C ALA A 21 -2.24 2.58 -3.92
N SER A 22 -2.44 3.78 -4.48
CA SER A 22 -2.30 4.07 -5.94
C SER A 22 -0.85 4.18 -6.32
N TRP A 23 0.02 4.77 -5.48
CA TRP A 23 1.45 4.80 -5.76
C TRP A 23 2.06 3.39 -5.69
N ILE A 24 1.70 2.61 -4.66
CA ILE A 24 2.09 1.20 -4.51
C ILE A 24 1.33 0.31 -5.53
N ALA A 25 0.05 0.54 -5.81
CA ALA A 25 -0.74 -0.24 -6.79
C ALA A 25 -0.27 0.05 -8.19
N ARG A 26 -0.06 1.30 -8.60
CA ARG A 26 0.34 1.61 -9.97
C ARG A 26 1.70 1.01 -10.29
N ARG A 27 2.64 0.95 -9.33
CA ARG A 27 3.90 0.19 -9.49
C ARG A 27 3.73 -1.32 -9.37
N SER A 28 2.93 -1.82 -8.41
CA SER A 28 2.68 -3.26 -8.22
C SER A 28 1.93 -3.86 -9.39
N ILE A 29 0.79 -3.27 -9.77
CA ILE A 29 -0.06 -3.64 -10.91
C ILE A 29 0.76 -3.56 -12.19
N GLU A 30 1.60 -2.55 -12.42
CA GLU A 30 2.47 -2.52 -13.60
C GLU A 30 3.51 -3.66 -13.59
N SER A 31 4.10 -3.96 -12.42
CA SER A 31 5.05 -5.07 -12.27
C SER A 31 4.40 -6.46 -12.37
N ASP A 32 3.20 -6.60 -11.83
CA ASP A 32 2.38 -7.83 -11.83
C ASP A 32 1.71 -8.02 -13.20
N ARG A 33 1.36 -6.93 -13.90
CA ARG A 33 0.92 -6.93 -15.30
C ARG A 33 2.07 -7.27 -16.24
N ARG A 34 3.28 -6.76 -16.04
CA ARG A 34 4.45 -7.17 -16.84
C ARG A 34 4.84 -8.62 -16.57
N ALA A 35 4.85 -9.05 -15.31
CA ALA A 35 5.12 -10.44 -14.95
C ALA A 35 4.00 -11.40 -15.42
N GLY A 36 2.76 -10.92 -15.42
CA GLY A 36 1.58 -11.62 -15.94
C GLY A 36 1.54 -11.69 -17.47
N MET A 37 1.75 -10.56 -18.17
CA MET A 37 1.78 -10.50 -19.64
C MET A 37 3.00 -11.22 -20.23
N ALA A 38 4.18 -11.12 -19.61
CA ALA A 38 5.38 -11.83 -20.07
C ALA A 38 5.24 -13.37 -19.94
N ARG A 39 4.36 -13.86 -19.05
CA ARG A 39 4.05 -15.30 -18.90
C ARG A 39 2.77 -15.74 -19.61
N ALA A 40 1.86 -14.81 -19.92
CA ALA A 40 0.67 -15.06 -20.72
C ALA A 40 0.98 -15.17 -22.22
N LEU A 41 2.14 -14.69 -22.68
CA LEU A 41 2.59 -14.84 -24.07
C LEU A 41 3.18 -16.23 -24.40
N THR A 42 3.24 -17.14 -23.42
CA THR A 42 3.58 -18.56 -23.63
C THR A 42 2.33 -19.46 -23.48
N ALA A 43 1.18 -18.99 -23.97
CA ALA A 43 -0.13 -19.63 -23.84
C ALA A 43 -0.35 -20.85 -24.77
N ALA A 44 0.65 -21.70 -24.94
CA ALA A 44 0.47 -23.00 -25.61
C ALA A 44 0.23 -24.15 -24.62
N ASP A 45 0.59 -24.00 -23.34
CA ASP A 45 0.58 -25.11 -22.35
C ASP A 45 -0.01 -24.71 -20.99
N ALA A 46 -1.14 -23.99 -20.92
CA ALA A 46 -1.76 -23.67 -19.64
C ALA A 46 -2.44 -24.92 -19.02
N PRO A 47 -2.04 -25.40 -17.82
CA PRO A 47 -2.61 -26.61 -17.24
C PRO A 47 -4.10 -26.46 -16.90
N PRO A 48 -4.89 -27.56 -16.95
CA PRO A 48 -6.32 -27.52 -16.72
C PRO A 48 -6.62 -27.31 -15.22
N GLY A 49 -7.11 -26.12 -14.87
CA GLY A 49 -7.61 -25.81 -13.53
C GLY A 49 -7.24 -24.40 -13.03
N PRO A 50 -7.78 -24.01 -11.87
CA PRO A 50 -7.49 -22.72 -11.26
C PRO A 50 -6.02 -22.58 -10.89
N GLN A 51 -5.40 -21.46 -11.27
CA GLN A 51 -3.99 -21.15 -10.98
C GLN A 51 -3.87 -19.84 -10.20
N PRO A 52 -4.34 -19.80 -8.94
CA PRO A 52 -4.15 -18.64 -8.11
C PRO A 52 -2.65 -18.43 -7.86
N ALA A 53 -2.23 -17.17 -7.87
CA ALA A 53 -0.87 -16.77 -7.62
C ALA A 53 -0.85 -15.64 -6.57
N LEU A 54 0.05 -15.80 -5.61
CA LEU A 54 0.29 -14.85 -4.53
C LEU A 54 1.52 -14.00 -4.88
N SER A 55 1.41 -12.68 -4.78
CA SER A 55 2.53 -11.74 -4.90
C SER A 55 2.71 -10.94 -3.62
N LEU A 56 3.96 -10.57 -3.35
CA LEU A 56 4.37 -9.75 -2.21
C LEU A 56 5.25 -8.61 -2.73
N ASN A 57 4.97 -7.41 -2.27
CA ASN A 57 5.89 -6.28 -2.36
C ASN A 57 5.99 -5.58 -1.00
N VAL A 58 7.06 -4.81 -0.81
CA VAL A 58 7.26 -3.99 0.39
C VAL A 58 7.52 -2.56 -0.06
N ASN A 59 6.69 -1.63 0.42
CA ASN A 59 6.73 -0.22 0.01
C ASN A 59 6.74 -0.06 -1.52
N GLY A 60 6.05 -0.96 -2.24
CA GLY A 60 5.96 -0.97 -3.71
C GLY A 60 7.16 -1.55 -4.46
N ASN A 61 8.12 -2.18 -3.78
CA ASN A 61 9.28 -2.79 -4.43
C ASN A 61 9.51 -4.23 -3.92
N ARG A 62 10.25 -5.03 -4.68
CA ARG A 62 10.70 -6.37 -4.26
C ARG A 62 12.00 -6.35 -3.48
N ARG A 63 12.78 -5.26 -3.61
CA ARG A 63 13.97 -4.99 -2.83
C ARG A 63 13.95 -3.54 -2.39
N ILE A 64 14.17 -3.30 -1.09
CA ILE A 64 14.24 -1.95 -0.52
C ILE A 64 15.39 -1.83 0.46
N GLU A 65 15.88 -0.61 0.58
CA GLU A 65 16.78 -0.18 1.64
C GLU A 65 16.06 0.84 2.50
N VAL A 66 16.13 0.69 3.82
CA VAL A 66 15.42 1.54 4.79
C VAL A 66 16.28 1.80 6.03
N LEU A 67 15.95 2.89 6.72
CA LEU A 67 16.46 3.15 8.08
C LEU A 67 15.52 2.55 9.12
N PRO A 68 15.99 2.30 10.36
CA PRO A 68 15.13 2.06 11.51
C PRO A 68 14.01 3.10 11.63
N SER A 69 12.88 2.64 12.17
CA SER A 69 11.61 3.37 12.26
C SER A 69 10.96 3.72 10.92
N THR A 70 11.47 3.24 9.79
CA THR A 70 10.75 3.32 8.51
C THR A 70 9.64 2.27 8.53
N PRO A 71 8.36 2.64 8.43
CA PRO A 71 7.30 1.66 8.36
C PRO A 71 7.42 0.81 7.09
N LEU A 72 6.99 -0.44 7.21
CA LEU A 72 7.03 -1.39 6.11
C LEU A 72 5.61 -1.80 5.75
N LEU A 73 5.20 -1.47 4.54
CA LEU A 73 3.89 -1.76 3.97
C LEU A 73 4.04 -2.95 3.02
N PHE A 74 3.61 -4.12 3.48
CA PHE A 74 3.53 -5.31 2.67
C PHE A 74 2.22 -5.33 1.91
N ALA A 75 2.28 -5.13 0.59
CA ALA A 75 1.11 -5.40 -0.23
C ALA A 75 1.15 -6.87 -0.65
N VAL A 76 0.15 -7.61 -0.19
CA VAL A 76 -0.09 -8.99 -0.60
C VAL A 76 -1.22 -8.97 -1.61
N SER A 77 -0.96 -9.50 -2.81
CA SER A 77 -1.96 -9.56 -3.87
C SER A 77 -2.20 -11.00 -4.29
N LEU A 78 -3.46 -11.33 -4.50
CA LEU A 78 -3.93 -12.58 -5.04
C LEU A 78 -4.50 -12.33 -6.44
N THR A 79 -4.00 -13.11 -7.38
CA THR A 79 -4.42 -13.11 -8.79
C THR A 79 -4.77 -14.51 -9.21
N ASN A 80 -5.47 -14.66 -10.34
CA ASN A 80 -5.64 -15.95 -10.99
C ASN A 80 -5.20 -15.84 -12.44
N ARG A 81 -4.38 -16.79 -12.89
CA ARG A 81 -3.92 -16.85 -14.29
C ARG A 81 -4.91 -17.57 -15.20
N SER A 82 -5.88 -18.30 -14.64
CA SER A 82 -6.98 -18.88 -15.41
C SER A 82 -8.17 -17.91 -15.47
N ASP A 83 -8.97 -18.04 -16.52
CA ASP A 83 -10.28 -17.36 -16.60
C ASP A 83 -11.33 -17.96 -15.65
N GLN A 84 -11.09 -19.16 -15.11
CA GLN A 84 -11.95 -19.75 -14.09
C GLN A 84 -11.94 -18.90 -12.82
N GLU A 85 -13.12 -18.61 -12.26
CA GLU A 85 -13.22 -17.89 -11.01
C GLU A 85 -12.88 -18.79 -9.83
N VAL A 86 -12.08 -18.25 -8.91
CA VAL A 86 -11.73 -18.90 -7.65
C VAL A 86 -12.08 -17.96 -6.51
N THR A 87 -12.79 -18.50 -5.52
CA THR A 87 -13.01 -17.81 -4.26
C THR A 87 -12.08 -18.39 -3.18
N ILE A 88 -11.29 -17.52 -2.57
CA ILE A 88 -10.45 -17.82 -1.40
C ILE A 88 -11.01 -17.05 -0.19
N GLY A 89 -11.20 -17.73 0.94
CA GLY A 89 -11.90 -17.18 2.11
C GLY A 89 -13.42 -16.99 1.94
N GLY A 90 -14.02 -16.11 2.76
CA GLY A 90 -15.46 -15.79 2.69
C GLY A 90 -16.21 -16.12 3.98
N ARG A 91 -17.19 -17.03 3.91
CA ARG A 91 -18.10 -17.37 5.04
C ARG A 91 -17.37 -17.86 6.30
N LEU A 92 -16.19 -18.46 6.12
CA LEU A 92 -15.33 -18.97 7.20
C LEU A 92 -14.21 -17.99 7.58
N GLY A 93 -14.40 -16.69 7.32
CA GLY A 93 -13.42 -15.64 7.65
C GLY A 93 -12.62 -15.16 6.44
N SER A 94 -11.96 -14.02 6.61
CA SER A 94 -11.29 -13.33 5.51
C SER A 94 -10.07 -14.10 5.00
N TRP A 95 -9.83 -14.11 3.68
CA TRP A 95 -8.58 -14.66 3.12
C TRP A 95 -7.35 -14.01 3.73
N ALA A 96 -7.45 -12.73 4.13
CA ALA A 96 -6.37 -11.99 4.76
C ALA A 96 -5.91 -12.58 6.10
N SER A 97 -6.82 -13.20 6.85
CA SER A 97 -6.48 -13.90 8.11
C SER A 97 -5.67 -15.18 7.89
N ARG A 98 -5.63 -15.68 6.65
CA ARG A 98 -4.88 -16.89 6.26
C ARG A 98 -3.50 -16.57 5.68
N VAL A 99 -3.19 -15.28 5.50
CA VAL A 99 -1.88 -14.86 5.02
C VAL A 99 -0.91 -14.78 6.20
N ARG A 100 0.24 -15.42 6.04
CA ARG A 100 1.37 -15.34 6.97
C ARG A 100 2.57 -14.73 6.25
N LEU A 101 3.32 -13.90 6.96
CA LEU A 101 4.63 -13.44 6.52
C LEU A 101 5.69 -14.22 7.29
N THR A 102 6.64 -14.80 6.58
CA THR A 102 7.70 -15.65 7.14
C THR A 102 9.04 -15.26 6.55
N GLN A 103 10.13 -15.57 7.28
CA GLN A 103 11.46 -15.52 6.70
C GLN A 103 11.61 -16.63 5.66
N ALA A 104 12.13 -16.28 4.48
CA ALA A 104 12.19 -17.20 3.35
C ALA A 104 13.13 -18.39 3.58
N GLU A 105 14.22 -18.19 4.34
CA GLU A 105 15.23 -19.21 4.60
C GLU A 105 14.84 -20.14 5.76
N THR A 106 14.31 -19.58 6.85
CA THR A 106 14.07 -20.32 8.10
C THR A 106 12.60 -20.67 8.33
N GLY A 107 11.66 -20.05 7.60
CA GLY A 107 10.22 -20.14 7.87
C GLY A 107 9.78 -19.44 9.16
N ALA A 108 10.70 -18.79 9.89
CA ALA A 108 10.41 -18.15 11.16
C ALA A 108 9.49 -16.93 11.01
N ALA A 109 8.76 -16.60 12.06
CA ALA A 109 7.99 -15.36 12.14
C ALA A 109 8.92 -14.12 12.16
N LEU A 110 8.35 -12.96 11.86
CA LEU A 110 9.08 -11.70 11.92
C LEU A 110 9.40 -11.33 13.36
N SER A 111 10.55 -10.67 13.57
CA SER A 111 10.97 -10.16 14.87
C SER A 111 10.23 -8.89 15.30
N TRP A 112 9.37 -8.35 14.42
CA TRP A 112 8.61 -7.13 14.64
C TRP A 112 7.14 -7.38 14.26
N SER A 113 6.24 -6.71 14.98
CA SER A 113 4.81 -6.90 14.85
C SER A 113 4.27 -6.33 13.55
N VAL A 114 3.40 -7.10 12.89
CA VAL A 114 2.72 -6.73 11.65
C VAL A 114 1.22 -6.85 11.84
N ALA A 115 0.47 -5.84 11.39
CA ALA A 115 -0.98 -5.83 11.47
C ALA A 115 -1.61 -5.41 10.13
N PRO A 116 -2.85 -5.83 9.83
CA PRO A 116 -3.60 -5.31 8.69
C PRO A 116 -3.75 -3.79 8.75
N LEU A 117 -3.44 -3.12 7.64
CA LEU A 117 -3.66 -1.69 7.45
C LEU A 117 -4.85 -1.51 6.49
N GLY A 118 -6.02 -1.36 7.09
CA GLY A 118 -7.29 -1.31 6.35
C GLY A 118 -7.90 -2.70 6.10
N ARG A 119 -8.95 -2.73 5.27
CA ARG A 119 -9.65 -3.96 4.89
C ARG A 119 -9.10 -4.50 3.56
N PRO A 120 -9.22 -5.82 3.29
CA PRO A 120 -8.90 -6.36 1.98
C PRO A 120 -9.82 -5.80 0.90
N GLU A 121 -9.25 -5.57 -0.27
CA GLU A 121 -9.90 -4.95 -1.43
C GLU A 121 -9.76 -5.85 -2.65
N THR A 122 -10.74 -5.82 -3.55
CA THR A 122 -10.67 -6.43 -4.88
C THR A 122 -10.75 -5.33 -5.91
N ILE A 123 -9.68 -5.19 -6.68
CA ILE A 123 -9.58 -4.26 -7.80
C ILE A 123 -10.07 -4.98 -9.05
N VAL A 124 -11.07 -4.39 -9.71
CA VAL A 124 -11.69 -4.91 -10.92
C VAL A 124 -11.26 -4.00 -12.07
N ILE A 125 -10.57 -4.58 -13.04
CA ILE A 125 -10.13 -3.85 -14.23
C ILE A 125 -11.07 -4.21 -15.38
N THR A 126 -11.89 -3.26 -15.81
CA THR A 126 -12.78 -3.41 -16.96
C THR A 126 -12.15 -2.81 -18.19
N ALA A 127 -11.92 -3.64 -19.22
CA ALA A 127 -11.44 -3.17 -20.51
C ALA A 127 -12.60 -2.51 -21.28
N ASN A 128 -12.50 -1.20 -21.52
CA ASN A 128 -13.40 -0.49 -22.40
C ASN A 128 -12.82 -0.53 -23.81
N GLY A 129 -13.54 -1.07 -24.79
CA GLY A 129 -13.09 -1.33 -26.17
C GLY A 129 -12.70 -0.08 -26.97
N GLY A 130 -11.60 0.57 -26.58
CA GLY A 130 -11.05 1.79 -27.19
C GLY A 130 -10.74 2.94 -26.22
N GLY A 131 -11.05 2.81 -24.91
CA GLY A 131 -10.89 3.86 -23.91
C GLY A 131 -9.99 3.49 -22.73
N ALA A 132 -9.80 4.43 -21.80
CA ALA A 132 -9.11 4.13 -20.54
C ALA A 132 -9.89 3.03 -19.77
N PRO A 133 -9.20 2.04 -19.18
CA PRO A 133 -9.86 0.98 -18.43
C PRO A 133 -10.58 1.55 -17.20
N GLY A 134 -11.77 1.02 -16.92
CA GLY A 134 -12.45 1.28 -15.66
C GLY A 134 -11.73 0.54 -14.53
N ILE A 135 -11.64 1.19 -13.37
CA ILE A 135 -11.08 0.60 -12.15
C ILE A 135 -12.13 0.74 -11.06
N ASP A 136 -12.75 -0.38 -10.68
CA ASP A 136 -13.64 -0.45 -9.53
C ASP A 136 -12.93 -1.13 -8.36
N VAL A 137 -13.17 -0.63 -7.15
CA VAL A 137 -12.60 -1.19 -5.91
C VAL A 137 -13.73 -1.67 -5.02
N GLU A 138 -13.76 -2.97 -4.78
CA GLU A 138 -14.73 -3.62 -3.90
C GLU A 138 -14.04 -4.00 -2.58
N THR A 139 -14.67 -3.75 -1.44
CA THR A 139 -14.14 -4.23 -0.13
C THR A 139 -14.86 -5.50 0.27
N SER A 140 -14.14 -6.63 0.33
CA SER A 140 -14.72 -7.93 0.70
C SER A 140 -13.76 -8.75 1.56
N GLY A 141 -14.33 -9.54 2.48
CA GLY A 141 -13.57 -10.54 3.23
C GLY A 141 -13.13 -11.72 2.35
N ALA A 142 -13.86 -12.02 1.28
CA ALA A 142 -13.52 -13.04 0.30
C ALA A 142 -12.65 -12.45 -0.81
N ALA A 143 -11.62 -13.18 -1.24
CA ALA A 143 -10.92 -12.87 -2.48
C ALA A 143 -11.58 -13.64 -3.63
N VAL A 144 -12.25 -12.92 -4.52
CA VAL A 144 -12.76 -13.48 -5.78
C VAL A 144 -11.73 -13.15 -6.86
N VAL A 145 -11.02 -14.17 -7.32
CA VAL A 145 -9.93 -14.02 -8.30
C VAL A 145 -10.24 -14.76 -9.59
N ARG A 146 -10.17 -14.00 -10.68
CA ARG A 146 -10.28 -14.42 -12.08
C ARG A 146 -9.39 -13.48 -12.90
N SER A 147 -9.20 -13.77 -14.18
CA SER A 147 -8.53 -12.85 -15.10
C SER A 147 -9.15 -11.44 -15.01
N GLY A 148 -8.32 -10.41 -14.77
CA GLY A 148 -8.75 -9.02 -14.60
C GLY A 148 -9.26 -8.61 -13.21
N ARG A 149 -9.29 -9.51 -12.22
CA ARG A 149 -9.59 -9.18 -10.81
C ARG A 149 -8.38 -9.46 -9.92
N VAL A 150 -7.95 -8.45 -9.17
CA VAL A 150 -6.82 -8.54 -8.24
C VAL A 150 -7.33 -8.30 -6.83
N SER A 151 -7.28 -9.32 -5.98
CA SER A 151 -7.57 -9.13 -4.54
C SER A 151 -6.29 -8.75 -3.82
N ARG A 152 -6.36 -7.79 -2.89
CA ARG A 152 -5.21 -7.19 -2.24
C ARG A 152 -5.49 -6.92 -0.77
N MET A 153 -4.46 -7.02 0.05
CA MET A 153 -4.45 -6.51 1.42
C MET A 153 -3.11 -5.83 1.71
N ILE A 154 -3.12 -4.91 2.66
CA ILE A 154 -1.90 -4.30 3.20
C ILE A 154 -1.69 -4.81 4.62
N LEU A 155 -0.51 -5.33 4.87
CA LEU A 155 0.01 -5.58 6.20
C LEU A 155 1.09 -4.53 6.50
N ALA A 156 1.15 -4.01 7.72
CA ALA A 156 2.06 -2.96 8.07
C ALA A 156 2.85 -3.24 9.35
N ALA A 157 4.16 -3.03 9.27
CA ALA A 157 4.98 -2.66 10.42
C ALA A 157 4.83 -1.17 10.66
N SER A 158 4.43 -0.78 11.87
CA SER A 158 4.38 0.64 12.22
C SER A 158 5.79 1.23 12.38
N PRO A 159 5.95 2.57 12.33
CA PRO A 159 7.21 3.21 12.68
C PRO A 159 7.71 2.82 14.07
N GLU A 160 6.80 2.64 15.02
CA GLU A 160 7.10 2.21 16.39
C GLU A 160 7.59 0.75 16.44
N ALA A 161 6.94 -0.16 15.72
CA ALA A 161 7.39 -1.55 15.61
C ALA A 161 8.78 -1.65 14.96
N MET A 162 9.07 -0.77 13.99
CA MET A 162 10.34 -0.72 13.28
C MET A 162 11.44 0.06 14.01
N ALA A 163 11.13 0.70 15.14
CA ALA A 163 12.15 1.41 15.93
C ALA A 163 13.20 0.45 16.51
N GLY A 164 12.79 -0.77 16.86
CA GLY A 164 13.68 -1.84 17.34
C GLY A 164 14.30 -2.70 16.24
N ALA A 165 14.09 -2.38 14.96
CA ALA A 165 14.62 -3.19 13.86
C ALA A 165 16.15 -3.12 13.83
N ARG A 166 16.79 -4.28 13.93
CA ARG A 166 18.26 -4.37 13.88
C ARG A 166 18.75 -4.13 12.44
N PRO A 167 19.91 -3.50 12.24
CA PRO A 167 20.55 -3.46 10.94
C PRO A 167 20.80 -4.87 10.42
N GLY A 168 20.55 -5.09 9.13
CA GLY A 168 20.66 -6.41 8.53
C GLY A 168 19.84 -6.58 7.26
N THR A 169 19.96 -7.76 6.65
CA THR A 169 19.18 -8.16 5.48
C THR A 169 18.11 -9.14 5.91
N TYR A 170 16.87 -8.84 5.55
CA TYR A 170 15.71 -9.67 5.82
C TYR A 170 15.11 -10.13 4.49
N VAL A 171 15.07 -11.44 4.25
CA VAL A 171 14.42 -12.03 3.07
C VAL A 171 13.09 -12.64 3.47
N MET A 172 11.99 -12.03 3.05
CA MET A 172 10.64 -12.38 3.50
C MET A 172 9.81 -12.96 2.36
N ARG A 173 8.80 -13.76 2.68
CA ARG A 173 7.78 -14.22 1.72
C ARG A 173 6.40 -14.20 2.38
N ALA A 174 5.37 -14.17 1.54
CA ALA A 174 4.00 -14.37 1.96
C ALA A 174 3.59 -15.82 1.67
N GLU A 175 2.89 -16.41 2.62
CA GLU A 175 2.33 -17.75 2.52
C GLU A 175 0.83 -17.66 2.75
N LEU A 176 0.05 -18.36 1.93
CA LEU A 176 -1.38 -18.51 2.09
C LEU A 176 -1.70 -20.00 2.07
N GLU A 177 -2.30 -20.48 3.15
CA GLU A 177 -2.76 -21.84 3.25
C GLU A 177 -4.28 -21.86 3.43
N GLN A 178 -4.96 -22.65 2.60
CA GLN A 178 -6.38 -22.92 2.74
C GLN A 178 -6.59 -24.43 2.84
N GLY A 179 -6.66 -24.92 4.08
CA GLY A 179 -7.13 -26.26 4.40
C GLY A 179 -8.66 -26.31 4.50
N GLY A 180 -9.26 -27.48 4.25
CA GLY A 180 -10.68 -27.67 4.54
C GLY A 180 -11.28 -28.99 4.05
N LEU A 181 -12.04 -29.64 4.94
CA LEU A 181 -12.74 -30.93 4.76
C LEU A 181 -13.88 -30.92 3.71
N MET A 182 -14.31 -29.76 3.20
CA MET A 182 -15.45 -29.63 2.27
C MET A 182 -15.05 -29.68 0.79
N PRO A 183 -15.81 -30.36 -0.10
CA PRO A 183 -15.45 -30.57 -1.51
C PRO A 183 -15.57 -29.32 -2.41
N TRP A 184 -16.08 -28.20 -1.88
CA TRP A 184 -16.28 -26.95 -2.62
C TRP A 184 -15.25 -25.89 -2.19
N GLY A 185 -14.64 -25.23 -3.17
CA GLY A 185 -13.66 -24.15 -2.97
C GLY A 185 -12.22 -24.57 -3.26
N TRP A 186 -11.34 -23.58 -3.46
CA TRP A 186 -9.93 -23.86 -3.72
C TRP A 186 -9.23 -24.38 -2.47
N ARG A 187 -8.35 -25.36 -2.66
CA ARG A 187 -7.50 -25.94 -1.61
C ARG A 187 -6.06 -25.86 -2.08
N GLY A 188 -5.18 -25.52 -1.16
CA GLY A 188 -3.76 -25.56 -1.44
C GLY A 188 -2.97 -24.59 -0.58
N HIS A 189 -1.70 -24.50 -0.96
CA HIS A 189 -0.71 -23.64 -0.34
C HIS A 189 -0.05 -22.80 -1.44
N LEU A 190 -0.06 -21.48 -1.26
CA LEU A 190 0.58 -20.52 -2.15
C LEU A 190 1.72 -19.83 -1.43
N VAL A 191 2.83 -19.68 -2.13
CA VAL A 191 4.02 -18.97 -1.64
C VAL A 191 4.37 -17.87 -2.64
N SER A 192 4.59 -16.66 -2.17
CA SER A 192 5.04 -15.57 -3.01
C SER A 192 6.52 -15.73 -3.36
N ALA A 193 6.95 -15.07 -4.44
CA ALA A 193 8.38 -14.78 -4.60
C ALA A 193 8.89 -13.99 -3.37
N PRO A 194 10.15 -14.22 -2.95
CA PRO A 194 10.70 -13.52 -1.79
C PRO A 194 10.96 -12.04 -2.11
N VAL A 195 10.92 -11.22 -1.06
CA VAL A 195 11.28 -9.80 -1.06
C VAL A 195 12.44 -9.56 -0.12
N THR A 196 13.32 -8.62 -0.47
CA THR A 196 14.52 -8.30 0.31
C THR A 196 14.39 -6.93 0.95
N ILE A 197 14.58 -6.85 2.26
CA ILE A 197 14.53 -5.63 3.04
C ILE A 197 15.90 -5.46 3.69
N VAL A 198 16.59 -4.38 3.35
CA VAL A 198 17.90 -4.05 3.95
C VAL A 198 17.70 -2.92 4.93
N VAL A 199 17.88 -3.20 6.23
CA VAL A 199 17.86 -2.18 7.28
C VAL A 199 19.29 -1.69 7.49
N ARG A 200 19.53 -0.40 7.29
CA ARG A 200 20.85 0.24 7.42
C ARG A 200 20.89 1.17 8.62
N GLU A 201 22.08 1.30 9.21
CA GLU A 201 22.36 2.39 10.14
C GLU A 201 22.48 3.72 9.38
N ALA A 202 21.94 4.78 9.98
CA ALA A 202 21.90 6.10 9.36
C ALA A 202 23.29 6.70 9.09
N ASP A 203 24.29 6.34 9.91
CA ASP A 203 25.64 6.87 9.81
C ASP A 203 26.50 6.16 8.74
N ARG A 204 26.01 5.06 8.17
CA ARG A 204 26.77 4.17 7.27
C ARG A 204 26.29 4.20 5.81
N THR A 205 25.40 5.12 5.44
CA THR A 205 24.86 5.21 4.07
C THR A 205 25.11 6.56 3.43
N SER A 206 25.67 6.55 2.23
CA SER A 206 25.89 7.75 1.42
C SER A 206 24.58 8.39 0.94
N ASN A 207 23.46 7.67 1.06
CA ASN A 207 22.13 8.13 0.64
C ASN A 207 21.21 8.48 1.83
N ARG A 208 21.81 8.88 2.96
CA ARG A 208 21.11 9.13 4.23
C ARG A 208 19.94 10.10 4.08
N GLU A 209 20.17 11.26 3.46
CA GLU A 209 19.16 12.31 3.33
C GLU A 209 17.91 11.81 2.58
N ALA A 210 18.10 11.08 1.47
CA ALA A 210 16.99 10.51 0.72
C ALA A 210 16.25 9.45 1.53
N LEU A 211 16.95 8.62 2.30
CA LEU A 211 16.35 7.60 3.16
C LEU A 211 15.60 8.23 4.35
N GLU A 212 16.10 9.33 4.93
CA GLU A 212 15.42 10.08 5.97
C GLU A 212 14.15 10.77 5.44
N GLY A 213 14.21 11.33 4.24
CA GLY A 213 13.06 11.87 3.52
C GLY A 213 12.01 10.77 3.25
N ALA A 214 12.45 9.62 2.72
CA ALA A 214 11.59 8.47 2.49
C ALA A 214 10.95 7.95 3.79
N ARG A 215 11.72 7.85 4.88
CA ARG A 215 11.21 7.47 6.20
C ARG A 215 10.14 8.44 6.70
N SER A 216 10.38 9.75 6.56
CA SER A 216 9.43 10.79 6.99
C SER A 216 8.14 10.74 6.18
N ALA A 217 8.25 10.60 4.86
CA ALA A 217 7.10 10.44 3.96
C ALA A 217 6.30 9.17 4.28
N MET A 218 6.97 8.02 4.38
CA MET A 218 6.33 6.73 4.66
C MET A 218 5.67 6.70 6.04
N SER A 219 6.28 7.30 7.06
CA SER A 219 5.68 7.41 8.40
C SER A 219 4.41 8.24 8.38
N THR A 220 4.45 9.40 7.72
CA THR A 220 3.29 10.29 7.61
C THR A 220 2.13 9.60 6.86
N HIS A 221 2.45 8.96 5.74
CA HIS A 221 1.50 8.16 4.97
C HIS A 221 0.91 7.00 5.78
N TYR A 222 1.74 6.27 6.53
CA TYR A 222 1.28 5.21 7.42
C TYR A 222 0.27 5.76 8.44
N PHE A 223 0.58 6.87 9.11
CA PHE A 223 -0.32 7.45 10.11
C PHE A 223 -1.65 7.88 9.51
N LEU A 224 -1.66 8.47 8.31
CA LEU A 224 -2.92 8.79 7.60
C LEU A 224 -3.72 7.54 7.27
N ALA A 225 -3.07 6.49 6.78
CA ALA A 225 -3.71 5.22 6.46
C ALA A 225 -4.22 4.48 7.71
N ALA A 226 -3.58 4.68 8.86
CA ALA A 226 -3.94 4.10 10.15
C ALA A 226 -4.99 4.93 10.92
N ASP A 227 -5.60 5.95 10.31
CA ASP A 227 -6.54 6.89 10.95
C ASP A 227 -5.95 7.60 12.19
N ARG A 228 -4.67 7.95 12.09
CA ARG A 228 -3.90 8.72 13.11
C ARG A 228 -3.47 10.09 12.56
N PRO A 229 -4.42 10.97 12.18
CA PRO A 229 -4.10 12.22 11.49
C PRO A 229 -3.29 13.22 12.35
N GLU A 230 -3.41 13.19 13.68
CA GLU A 230 -2.54 13.98 14.57
C GLU A 230 -1.07 13.57 14.49
N ASP A 231 -0.79 12.27 14.40
CA ASP A 231 0.58 11.76 14.28
C ASP A 231 1.16 12.09 12.91
N ALA A 232 0.35 11.96 11.86
CA ALA A 232 0.70 12.42 10.53
C ALA A 232 1.03 13.91 10.52
N ARG A 233 0.20 14.75 11.17
CA ARG A 233 0.42 16.20 11.26
C ARG A 233 1.74 16.52 11.97
N ARG A 234 2.04 15.86 13.09
CA ARG A 234 3.29 16.05 13.83
C ARG A 234 4.50 15.66 12.99
N ALA A 235 4.49 14.46 12.41
CA ALA A 235 5.58 13.96 11.58
C ALA A 235 5.85 14.85 10.35
N ALA A 236 4.79 15.31 9.66
CA ALA A 236 4.91 16.19 8.52
C ALA A 236 5.43 17.59 8.90
N LEU A 237 4.97 18.13 10.03
CA LEU A 237 5.43 19.42 10.55
C LEU A 237 6.91 19.37 10.92
N ASP A 238 7.33 18.35 11.68
CA ASP A 238 8.73 18.17 12.08
C ASP A 238 9.64 17.96 10.87
N TRP A 239 9.16 17.30 9.82
CA TRP A 239 9.89 17.18 8.56
C TRP A 239 9.99 18.52 7.83
N SER A 240 8.89 19.29 7.73
CA SER A 240 8.90 20.61 7.08
C SER A 240 9.86 21.61 7.73
N GLN A 241 10.10 21.49 9.05
CA GLN A 241 11.04 22.34 9.77
C GLN A 241 12.50 21.96 9.49
N ARG A 242 12.79 20.65 9.33
CA ARG A 242 14.14 20.16 9.00
C ARG A 242 14.51 20.40 7.54
N ASP A 243 13.53 20.35 6.65
CA ASP A 243 13.73 20.49 5.20
C ASP A 243 12.71 21.49 4.60
N PRO A 244 12.88 22.80 4.85
CA PRO A 244 11.90 23.82 4.46
C PRO A 244 11.82 24.08 2.95
N LYS A 245 12.81 23.59 2.17
CA LYS A 245 12.83 23.73 0.72
C LYS A 245 12.13 22.58 0.01
N ASN A 246 11.70 21.57 0.74
CA ASN A 246 10.98 20.43 0.21
C ASN A 246 9.47 20.64 0.33
N PRO A 247 8.72 20.65 -0.78
CA PRO A 247 7.28 20.87 -0.73
C PRO A 247 6.52 19.65 -0.21
N VAL A 248 7.07 18.43 -0.28
CA VAL A 248 6.39 17.19 0.12
C VAL A 248 5.88 17.22 1.57
N PRO A 249 6.67 17.57 2.60
CA PRO A 249 6.16 17.63 3.97
C PRO A 249 5.00 18.63 4.12
N LEU A 250 4.99 19.75 3.40
CA LEU A 250 3.84 20.67 3.40
C LEU A 250 2.61 20.05 2.75
N MET A 251 2.77 19.29 1.67
CA MET A 251 1.65 18.56 1.06
C MET A 251 1.03 17.57 2.06
N LEU A 252 1.87 16.75 2.70
CA LEU A 252 1.39 15.77 3.67
C LEU A 252 0.84 16.41 4.95
N LEU A 253 1.38 17.56 5.36
CA LEU A 253 0.80 18.37 6.44
C LEU A 253 -0.60 18.86 6.07
N GLY A 254 -0.80 19.30 4.81
CA GLY A 254 -2.11 19.64 4.28
C GLY A 254 -3.08 18.46 4.32
N ASP A 255 -2.64 17.26 3.92
CA ASP A 255 -3.45 16.04 3.96
C ASP A 255 -3.87 15.70 5.40
N ALA A 256 -2.93 15.75 6.34
CA ALA A 256 -3.19 15.53 7.76
C ALA A 256 -4.18 16.56 8.32
N VAL A 257 -3.97 17.85 8.05
CA VAL A 257 -4.88 18.92 8.52
C VAL A 257 -6.27 18.81 7.89
N ALA A 258 -6.37 18.36 6.64
CA ALA A 258 -7.65 18.07 6.00
C ALA A 258 -8.37 16.89 6.69
N ALA A 259 -7.64 15.81 6.99
CA ALA A 259 -8.17 14.64 7.71
C ALA A 259 -8.66 15.01 9.12
N LEU A 260 -8.06 16.02 9.76
CA LEU A 260 -8.52 16.63 11.02
C LEU A 260 -9.80 17.48 10.89
N GLY A 261 -10.42 17.53 9.71
CA GLY A 261 -11.63 18.33 9.47
C GLY A 261 -11.37 19.84 9.39
N ARG A 262 -10.15 20.26 9.04
CA ARG A 262 -9.76 21.68 8.91
C ARG A 262 -9.44 22.06 7.46
N PRO A 263 -10.39 21.96 6.52
CA PRO A 263 -10.13 22.11 5.08
C PRO A 263 -9.61 23.50 4.68
N ARG A 264 -10.05 24.57 5.36
CA ARG A 264 -9.54 25.94 5.09
C ARG A 264 -8.06 26.08 5.45
N ALA A 265 -7.64 25.51 6.57
CA ALA A 265 -6.24 25.51 6.97
C ALA A 265 -5.39 24.65 6.00
N ALA A 266 -5.91 23.49 5.60
CA ALA A 266 -5.27 22.64 4.59
C ALA A 266 -5.05 23.36 3.26
N LEU A 267 -6.04 24.12 2.77
CA LEU A 267 -5.91 24.95 1.56
C LEU A 267 -4.77 25.97 1.65
N THR A 268 -4.63 26.65 2.79
CA THR A 268 -3.51 27.57 3.03
C THR A 268 -2.17 26.84 2.95
N ILE A 269 -2.09 25.63 3.53
CA ILE A 269 -0.87 24.82 3.53
C ILE A 269 -0.53 24.32 2.11
N TYR A 270 -1.50 23.82 1.34
CA TYR A 270 -1.25 23.41 -0.05
C TYR A 270 -0.77 24.57 -0.93
N ARG A 271 -1.34 25.77 -0.73
CA ARG A 271 -0.87 26.99 -1.41
C ARG A 271 0.57 27.34 -1.03
N ALA A 272 0.96 27.12 0.22
CA ALA A 272 2.36 27.28 0.65
C ALA A 272 3.26 26.23 -0.03
N ALA A 273 2.84 24.97 -0.12
CA ALA A 273 3.58 23.92 -0.83
C ALA A 273 3.86 24.28 -2.29
N LEU A 274 2.86 24.84 -3.00
CA LEU A 274 3.01 25.29 -4.40
C LEU A 274 4.05 26.42 -4.57
N LYS A 275 4.28 27.24 -3.53
CA LYS A 275 5.27 28.32 -3.57
C LYS A 275 6.71 27.83 -3.41
N VAL A 276 6.91 26.68 -2.77
CA VAL A 276 8.25 26.16 -2.44
C VAL A 276 8.94 25.53 -3.65
N SER A 277 8.22 24.83 -4.54
CA SER A 277 8.69 24.48 -5.88
C SER A 277 7.60 23.78 -6.73
N PRO A 278 7.40 24.19 -8.00
CA PRO A 278 6.57 23.45 -8.97
C PRO A 278 7.27 22.19 -9.55
N ARG A 279 8.54 21.92 -9.22
CA ARG A 279 9.35 20.79 -9.72
C ARG A 279 9.43 19.60 -8.74
N SER A 280 8.47 19.49 -7.83
CA SER A 280 8.37 18.35 -6.90
C SER A 280 8.11 17.02 -7.62
N TYR A 281 8.46 15.92 -6.95
CA TYR A 281 8.31 14.51 -7.36
C TYR A 281 6.84 14.09 -7.66
N GLU A 282 5.87 14.92 -7.28
CA GLU A 282 4.45 14.74 -7.58
C GLU A 282 3.98 15.87 -8.51
N PRO A 283 3.32 15.56 -9.66
CA PRO A 283 2.88 16.58 -10.60
C PRO A 283 2.01 17.63 -9.89
N PRO A 284 2.21 18.94 -10.14
CA PRO A 284 1.38 20.00 -9.57
C PRO A 284 -0.13 19.75 -9.74
N ALA A 285 -0.53 19.00 -10.77
CA ALA A 285 -1.90 18.60 -11.05
C ALA A 285 -2.60 17.88 -9.87
N LEU A 286 -1.88 17.06 -9.08
CA LEU A 286 -2.47 16.38 -7.92
C LEU A 286 -2.73 17.34 -6.76
N LEU A 287 -1.89 18.37 -6.58
CA LEU A 287 -2.15 19.45 -5.63
C LEU A 287 -3.33 20.32 -6.08
N TYR A 288 -3.44 20.60 -7.37
CA TYR A 288 -4.58 21.31 -7.93
C TYR A 288 -5.89 20.53 -7.71
N ASP A 289 -5.90 19.21 -7.93
CA ASP A 289 -7.08 18.37 -7.66
C ASP A 289 -7.51 18.42 -6.18
N ARG A 290 -6.55 18.35 -5.25
CA ARG A 290 -6.81 18.50 -3.80
C ARG A 290 -7.41 19.87 -3.49
N ILE A 291 -6.87 20.94 -4.05
CA ILE A 291 -7.37 22.32 -3.86
C ILE A 291 -8.79 22.47 -4.44
N VAL A 292 -9.03 21.99 -5.64
CA VAL A 292 -10.35 22.06 -6.31
C VAL A 292 -11.40 21.30 -5.49
N LYS A 293 -11.09 20.06 -5.07
CA LYS A 293 -11.99 19.24 -4.23
C LYS A 293 -12.34 19.92 -2.91
N LEU A 294 -11.38 20.55 -2.25
CA LEU A 294 -11.63 21.26 -1.00
C LEU A 294 -12.38 22.58 -1.20
N SER A 295 -12.13 23.27 -2.32
CA SER A 295 -12.78 24.54 -2.65
C SER A 295 -14.24 24.37 -3.09
N ALA A 296 -14.59 23.23 -3.67
CA ALA A 296 -15.95 22.88 -4.09
C ALA A 296 -16.89 22.53 -2.94
N ARG A 297 -16.38 22.33 -1.71
CA ARG A 297 -17.16 21.89 -0.53
C ARG A 297 -17.58 23.08 0.37
N LYS A 298 -18.01 24.19 -0.25
CA LYS A 298 -18.53 25.37 0.49
C LYS A 298 -19.72 25.01 1.37
#